data_AF-A0A2M9E5R5-F1
#
_entry.id   AF-A0A2M9E5R5-F1
#
_cell.length_a   1.000
_cell.length_b   1.000
_cell.length_c   1.000
_cell.angle_alpha   90.00
_cell.angle_beta   90.00
_cell.angle_gamma   90.00
#
_symmetry.space_group_name_H-M   'P 1'
#
loop_
_entity.id
_entity.type
_entity.pdbx_description
1 polymer ?
#
loop_
_entity_poly.entity_id
_entity_poly.type
_entity_poly.pdbx_seq_one_letter_code
_entity_poly.pdbx_strand_id
1 'polypeptide(L)'
;MSSSDAEQAATARAAGAPVIYGDASRPDTLHAAGLSQARLVVVTLPHPQSVFRIARAVRQRHPALPVVVVCWRESEALVLKELPNVHVYKAAVAPALGLAEQVMHLGGVPVSAANGALSSMRNSTTL
;
A
#
# COMPACT_ATOMS: atom_id res chain seq x y z
N MET A 1 -16.97 3.69 12.85
CA MET A 1 -16.78 2.63 11.85
C MET A 1 -17.75 2.92 10.74
N SER A 2 -17.28 3.18 9.53
CA SER A 2 -18.18 3.38 8.39
C SER A 2 -18.81 2.02 8.02
N SER A 3 -19.96 2.02 7.31
CA SER A 3 -20.56 0.77 6.80
C SER A 3 -19.58 -0.02 5.93
N SER A 4 -18.77 0.70 5.14
CA SER A 4 -17.71 0.11 4.30
C SER A 4 -16.64 -0.61 5.11
N ASP A 5 -16.19 -0.05 6.24
CA ASP A 5 -15.15 -0.70 7.06
C ASP A 5 -15.66 -2.02 7.66
N ALA A 6 -16.94 -2.05 8.05
CA ALA A 6 -17.57 -3.24 8.61
C ALA A 6 -17.71 -4.36 7.57
N GLU A 7 -18.11 -4.01 6.35
CA GLU A 7 -18.24 -4.95 5.22
C GLU A 7 -16.88 -5.54 4.82
N GLN A 8 -15.84 -4.70 4.69
CA GLN A 8 -14.48 -5.15 4.38
C GLN A 8 -13.95 -6.09 5.46
N ALA A 9 -14.16 -5.75 6.73
CA ALA A 9 -13.75 -6.57 7.84
C ALA A 9 -14.51 -7.91 7.91
N ALA A 10 -15.81 -7.91 7.63
CA ALA A 10 -16.60 -9.14 7.54
C ALA A 10 -16.11 -10.05 6.41
N THR A 11 -15.80 -9.49 5.25
CA THR A 11 -15.25 -10.21 4.10
C THR A 11 -13.90 -10.84 4.43
N ALA A 12 -13.00 -10.09 5.07
CA ALA A 12 -11.69 -10.60 5.49
C ALA A 12 -11.82 -11.74 6.52
N ARG A 13 -12.72 -11.60 7.50
CA ARG A 13 -13.00 -12.69 8.46
C ARG A 13 -13.57 -13.93 7.77
N ALA A 14 -14.49 -13.76 6.83
CA ALA A 14 -15.07 -14.87 6.07
C ALA A 14 -14.01 -15.62 5.24
N ALA A 15 -12.97 -14.92 4.79
CA ALA A 15 -11.80 -15.50 4.14
C ALA A 15 -10.77 -16.13 5.10
N GLY A 16 -11.05 -16.15 6.41
CA GLY A 16 -10.17 -16.73 7.43
C GLY A 16 -9.01 -15.82 7.86
N ALA A 17 -8.97 -14.56 7.42
CA ALA A 17 -7.94 -13.62 7.85
C ALA A 17 -8.22 -13.11 9.28
N PRO A 18 -7.19 -12.96 10.13
CA PRO A 18 -7.35 -12.34 11.45
C PRO A 18 -7.70 -10.86 11.28
N VAL A 19 -8.73 -10.40 11.99
CA VAL A 19 -9.21 -9.02 11.92
C VAL A 19 -9.24 -8.40 13.31
N ILE A 20 -8.60 -7.24 13.44
CA ILE A 20 -8.51 -6.48 14.68
C ILE A 20 -9.12 -5.11 14.46
N TYR A 21 -9.93 -4.66 15.42
CA TYR A 21 -10.58 -3.37 15.38
C TYR A 21 -9.86 -2.39 16.30
N GLY A 22 -9.50 -1.24 15.77
CA GLY A 22 -8.85 -0.17 16.53
C GLY A 22 -8.22 0.86 15.63
N ASP A 23 -7.71 1.92 16.24
CA ASP A 23 -6.83 2.86 15.54
C ASP A 23 -5.46 2.18 15.32
N ALA A 24 -5.12 1.93 14.05
CA ALA A 24 -3.88 1.28 13.65
C ALA A 24 -2.61 2.07 14.02
N SER A 25 -2.74 3.35 14.39
CA SER A 25 -1.61 4.14 14.89
C SER A 25 -1.29 3.88 16.37
N ARG A 26 -2.16 3.16 17.09
CA ARG A 26 -1.94 2.81 18.51
C ARG A 26 -1.01 1.61 18.63
N PRO A 27 -0.03 1.66 19.56
CA PRO A 27 0.88 0.53 19.82
C PRO A 27 0.16 -0.78 20.17
N ASP A 28 -0.93 -0.71 20.96
CA ASP A 28 -1.69 -1.89 21.38
C ASP A 28 -2.34 -2.59 20.18
N THR A 29 -2.89 -1.82 19.22
CA THR A 29 -3.49 -2.35 17.99
C THR A 29 -2.44 -3.03 17.13
N LEU A 30 -1.27 -2.40 16.97
CA LEU A 30 -0.16 -2.98 16.20
C LEU A 30 0.40 -4.24 16.87
N HIS A 31 0.48 -4.26 18.20
CA HIS A 31 0.89 -5.44 18.94
C HIS A 31 -0.10 -6.60 18.78
N ALA A 32 -1.40 -6.33 18.93
CA ALA A 32 -2.45 -7.31 18.67
C ALA A 32 -2.39 -7.83 17.22
N ALA A 33 -2.00 -6.97 16.26
CA ALA A 33 -1.81 -7.33 14.85
C ALA A 33 -0.55 -8.15 14.58
N GLY A 34 0.20 -8.53 15.61
CA GLY A 34 1.38 -9.37 15.47
C GLY A 34 2.60 -8.62 14.96
N LEU A 35 2.67 -7.29 15.12
CA LEU A 35 3.81 -6.49 14.66
C LEU A 35 5.16 -7.06 15.10
N SER A 36 5.23 -7.65 16.30
CA SER A 36 6.44 -8.25 16.85
C SER A 36 7.04 -9.39 16.03
N GLN A 37 6.26 -10.04 15.17
CA GLN A 37 6.70 -11.13 14.29
C GLN A 37 6.47 -10.81 12.81
N ALA A 38 5.98 -9.61 12.51
CA ALA A 38 5.69 -9.19 11.16
C ALA A 38 6.98 -9.10 10.33
N ARG A 39 6.89 -9.46 9.05
CA ARG A 39 7.97 -9.30 8.07
C ARG A 39 7.75 -8.13 7.11
N LEU A 40 6.52 -7.61 7.08
CA LEU A 40 6.08 -6.53 6.22
C LEU A 40 4.84 -5.88 6.84
N VAL A 41 4.71 -4.56 6.71
CA VAL A 41 3.48 -3.84 7.01
C VAL A 41 2.98 -3.18 5.73
N VAL A 42 1.68 -3.31 5.43
CA VAL A 42 1.04 -2.60 4.32
C VAL A 42 0.00 -1.63 4.89
N VAL A 43 0.10 -0.36 4.52
CA VAL A 43 -0.81 0.71 4.97
C VAL A 43 -1.59 1.23 3.77
N THR A 44 -2.90 1.01 3.79
CA THR A 44 -3.83 1.40 2.71
C THR A 44 -4.76 2.54 3.11
N LEU A 45 -4.48 3.21 4.24
CA LEU A 45 -5.33 4.27 4.77
C LEU A 45 -5.25 5.54 3.89
N PRO A 46 -6.40 6.20 3.64
CA PRO A 46 -6.44 7.39 2.78
C PRO A 46 -5.87 8.65 3.45
N HIS A 47 -5.60 8.62 4.76
CA HIS A 47 -5.20 9.80 5.51
C HIS A 47 -3.71 9.82 5.83
N PRO A 48 -2.92 10.75 5.26
CA PRO A 48 -1.46 10.76 5.39
C PRO A 48 -0.99 10.87 6.84
N GLN A 49 -1.67 11.67 7.68
CA GLN A 49 -1.28 11.80 9.09
C GLN A 49 -1.36 10.47 9.84
N SER A 50 -2.35 9.63 9.53
CA SER A 50 -2.45 8.29 10.11
C SER A 50 -1.32 7.39 9.61
N VAL A 51 -0.98 7.46 8.33
CA VAL A 51 0.17 6.73 7.76
C VAL A 51 1.46 7.12 8.48
N PHE A 52 1.77 8.41 8.64
CA PHE A 52 2.97 8.87 9.33
C PHE A 52 3.04 8.36 10.77
N ARG A 53 1.92 8.39 11.50
CA ARG A 53 1.86 7.87 12.87
C ARG A 53 2.13 6.37 12.90
N ILE A 54 1.55 5.60 11.97
CA ILE A 54 1.77 4.15 11.85
C ILE A 54 3.24 3.86 11.52
N ALA A 55 3.80 4.49 10.48
CA ALA A 55 5.19 4.31 10.08
C ALA A 55 6.16 4.63 11.24
N ARG A 56 5.89 5.71 11.99
CA ARG A 56 6.66 6.05 13.19
C ARG A 56 6.53 5.00 14.30
N ALA A 57 5.31 4.53 14.58
CA ALA A 57 5.06 3.51 15.61
C ALA A 57 5.71 2.17 15.25
N VAL A 58 5.65 1.76 13.98
CA VAL A 58 6.34 0.57 13.46
C VAL A 58 7.84 0.73 13.65
N ARG A 59 8.42 1.85 13.22
CA ARG A 59 9.86 2.10 13.34
C ARG A 59 10.36 2.10 14.79
N GLN A 60 9.57 2.61 15.73
CA GLN A 60 9.94 2.62 17.16
C GLN A 60 10.06 1.20 17.74
N ARG A 61 9.32 0.23 17.21
CA ARG A 61 9.32 -1.16 17.70
C ARG A 61 10.25 -2.05 16.88
N HIS A 62 10.18 -1.92 15.55
CA HIS A 62 10.92 -2.73 14.58
C HIS A 62 11.57 -1.81 13.52
N PRO A 63 12.73 -1.20 13.82
CA PRO A 63 13.34 -0.18 12.96
C PRO A 63 13.64 -0.63 11.53
N ALA A 64 13.92 -1.92 11.33
CA ALA A 64 14.28 -2.52 10.04
C ALA A 64 13.08 -3.09 9.25
N LEU A 65 11.86 -3.04 9.81
CA LEU A 65 10.69 -3.65 9.18
C LEU A 65 10.23 -2.82 7.97
N PRO A 66 10.14 -3.41 6.76
CA PRO A 66 9.62 -2.70 5.61
C PRO A 66 8.14 -2.32 5.80
N VAL A 67 7.81 -1.09 5.42
CA VAL A 67 6.45 -0.56 5.42
C VAL A 67 6.11 -0.13 4.01
N VAL A 68 5.12 -0.77 3.38
CA VAL A 68 4.57 -0.34 2.09
C VAL A 68 3.36 0.53 2.35
N VAL A 69 3.31 1.70 1.72
CA VAL A 69 2.21 2.65 1.85
C VAL A 69 1.57 2.88 0.49
N VAL A 70 0.25 2.79 0.43
CA VAL A 70 -0.52 3.27 -0.72
C VAL A 70 -0.77 4.77 -0.59
N CYS A 71 -0.23 5.56 -1.53
CA CYS A 71 -0.34 7.02 -1.55
C CYS A 71 -1.20 7.50 -2.72
N TRP A 72 -2.01 8.52 -2.48
CA TRP A 72 -2.88 9.10 -3.50
C TRP A 72 -2.34 10.41 -4.05
N ARG A 73 -1.58 11.17 -3.25
CA ARG A 73 -1.02 12.48 -3.64
C ARG A 73 0.48 12.42 -3.80
N GLU A 74 0.99 13.10 -4.81
CA GLU A 74 2.43 13.21 -5.08
C GLU A 74 3.19 13.84 -3.91
N SER A 75 2.64 14.92 -3.34
CA SER A 75 3.26 15.62 -2.21
C SER A 75 3.43 14.72 -0.98
N GLU A 76 2.43 13.87 -0.69
CA GLU A 76 2.51 12.90 0.40
C GLU A 76 3.53 11.81 0.11
N ALA A 77 3.57 11.34 -1.15
CA ALA A 77 4.51 10.33 -1.59
C ALA A 77 5.97 10.80 -1.42
N LEU A 78 6.29 12.04 -1.79
CA LEU A 78 7.63 12.59 -1.63
C LEU A 78 8.09 12.59 -0.17
N VAL A 79 7.24 13.04 0.76
CA VAL A 79 7.59 13.09 2.18
C VAL A 79 7.71 11.69 2.80
N LEU A 80 6.85 10.75 2.40
CA LEU A 80 6.88 9.38 2.92
C LEU A 80 8.09 8.59 2.41
N LYS A 81 8.60 8.89 1.20
CA LYS A 81 9.81 8.27 0.65
C LYS A 81 11.08 8.61 1.42
N GLU A 82 11.14 9.77 2.05
CA GLU A 82 12.27 10.17 2.90
C GLU A 82 12.34 9.39 4.21
N LEU A 83 11.30 8.61 4.55
CA LEU A 83 11.31 7.78 5.75
C LEU A 83 12.08 6.47 5.50
N PRO A 84 12.96 6.07 6.44
CA PRO A 84 13.70 4.83 6.30
C PRO A 84 12.76 3.63 6.31
N ASN A 85 13.03 2.66 5.43
CA ASN A 85 12.27 1.42 5.27
C ASN A 85 10.79 1.62 4.90
N VAL A 86 10.44 2.79 4.36
CA VAL A 86 9.11 3.07 3.80
C VAL A 86 9.17 3.03 2.29
N HIS A 87 8.31 2.21 1.68
CA HIS A 87 8.16 2.07 0.25
C HIS A 87 6.80 2.64 -0.15
N VAL A 88 6.81 3.61 -1.06
CA VAL A 88 5.56 4.27 -1.48
C VAL A 88 5.07 3.67 -2.79
N TYR A 89 3.84 3.19 -2.76
CA TYR A 89 3.09 2.76 -3.94
C TYR A 89 2.01 3.78 -4.27
N LYS A 90 2.12 4.43 -5.44
CA LYS A 90 1.13 5.41 -5.87
C LYS A 90 -0.13 4.70 -6.37
N ALA A 91 -1.29 5.01 -5.78
CA ALA A 91 -2.57 4.37 -6.08
C ALA A 91 -2.97 4.49 -7.57
N ALA A 92 -2.60 5.60 -8.21
CA ALA A 92 -2.88 5.87 -9.62
C ALA A 92 -2.11 4.96 -10.59
N VAL A 93 -1.09 4.23 -10.14
CA VAL A 93 -0.20 3.45 -11.03
C VAL A 93 -0.89 2.25 -11.64
N ALA A 94 -1.57 1.43 -10.84
CA ALA A 94 -2.26 0.24 -11.35
C ALA A 94 -3.36 0.60 -12.37
N PRO A 95 -4.25 1.57 -12.10
CA PRO A 95 -5.22 2.04 -13.10
C PRO A 95 -4.55 2.60 -14.36
N ALA A 96 -3.48 3.39 -14.23
CA ALA A 96 -2.78 3.96 -15.38
C ALA A 96 -2.10 2.87 -16.24
N LEU A 97 -1.50 1.85 -15.63
CA LEU A 97 -0.93 0.70 -16.33
C LEU A 97 -2.00 -0.11 -17.05
N GLY A 98 -3.13 -0.38 -16.39
CA GLY A 98 -4.26 -1.09 -17.02
C GLY A 98 -4.86 -0.31 -18.18
N LEU A 99 -4.96 1.02 -18.06
CA LEU A 99 -5.38 1.88 -19.17
C LEU A 99 -4.37 1.83 -20.33
N ALA A 100 -3.07 1.95 -20.04
CA ALA A 100 -2.03 1.88 -21.05
C ALA A 100 -2.04 0.53 -21.78
N GLU A 101 -2.24 -0.57 -21.05
CA GLU A 101 -2.41 -1.91 -21.60
C GLU A 101 -3.60 -1.99 -22.56
N GLN A 102 -4.77 -1.49 -22.15
CA GLN A 102 -5.97 -1.44 -22.98
C GLN A 102 -5.76 -0.60 -24.24
N VAL A 103 -5.14 0.57 -24.14
CA VAL A 103 -4.85 1.42 -25.31
C VAL A 103 -3.88 0.74 -26.27
N MET A 104 -2.82 0.11 -25.77
CA MET A 104 -1.87 -0.64 -26.59
C MET A 104 -2.54 -1.82 -27.31
N HIS A 105 -3.40 -2.55 -26.60
CA HIS A 105 -4.16 -3.66 -27.16
C HIS A 105 -5.10 -3.20 -28.29
N LEU A 106 -5.92 -2.18 -28.04
CA LEU A 106 -6.84 -1.63 -29.03
C LEU A 106 -6.12 -0.96 -30.21
N GLY A 107 -4.93 -0.39 -29.97
CA GLY A 107 -4.07 0.19 -31.00
C GLY A 107 -3.29 -0.84 -31.83
N GLY A 108 -3.46 -2.14 -31.57
CA GLY A 108 -2.80 -3.21 -32.33
C GLY A 108 -1.31 -3.41 -32.01
N VAL A 109 -0.84 -2.91 -30.86
CA VAL A 109 0.53 -3.13 -30.40
C VAL A 109 0.73 -4.61 -30.06
N PRO A 110 1.79 -5.27 -30.54
CA PRO A 110 2.07 -6.65 -30.19
C PRO A 110 2.22 -6.84 -28.67
N VAL A 111 1.63 -7.90 -28.13
CA VAL A 111 1.61 -8.19 -26.68
C VAL A 111 3.02 -8.24 -26.07
N SER A 112 4.01 -8.75 -26.80
CA SER A 112 5.40 -8.78 -26.34
C SER A 112 6.00 -7.37 -26.17
N ALA A 113 5.70 -6.45 -27.09
CA ALA A 113 6.12 -5.05 -27.02
C ALA A 113 5.38 -4.30 -25.90
N ALA A 114 4.07 -4.53 -25.76
CA ALA A 114 3.26 -3.95 -24.69
C ALA A 114 3.76 -4.41 -23.31
N ASN A 115 4.03 -5.70 -23.14
CA ASN A 115 4.59 -6.25 -21.90
C ASN A 115 5.95 -5.63 -21.57
N GLY A 116 6.83 -5.44 -22.55
CA GLY A 116 8.12 -4.77 -22.35
C GLY A 116 7.97 -3.32 -21.88
N ALA A 117 7.06 -2.56 -22.50
CA ALA A 117 6.78 -1.18 -22.14
C ALA A 117 6.15 -1.05 -20.73
N LEU A 118 5.14 -1.86 -20.41
CA LEU A 118 4.47 -1.87 -19.11
C LEU A 118 5.42 -2.31 -17.98
N SER A 119 6.29 -3.28 -18.25
CA SER A 119 7.32 -3.72 -17.29
C SER A 119 8.29 -2.58 -16.95
N SER A 120 8.70 -1.82 -17.95
CA SER A 120 9.57 -0.65 -17.77
C SER A 120 8.88 0.43 -16.93
N MET A 121 7.63 0.76 -17.26
CA MET A 121 6.83 1.74 -16.50
C MET A 121 6.63 1.31 -15.03
N ARG A 122 6.37 0.02 -14.78
CA ARG A 122 6.17 -0.49 -13.42
C ARG A 122 7.44 -0.34 -12.57
N ASN A 123 8.60 -0.58 -13.14
CA ASN A 123 9.89 -0.44 -12.45
C ASN A 123 10.26 1.03 -12.18
N SER A 124 9.92 1.95 -13.08
CA SER A 124 10.17 3.39 -12.88
C SER A 124 9.22 4.03 -11.87
N THR A 125 8.06 3.43 -11.61
CA THR A 125 7.03 4.01 -10.73
C THR A 125 6.97 3.38 -9.34
N THR A 126 7.69 2.27 -9.12
CA THR A 126 7.80 1.58 -7.82
C THR A 126 9.01 2.07 -7.00
N LEU A 127 9.71 3.11 -7.47
CA LEU A 127 10.81 3.79 -6.76
C LEU A 127 10.35 5.17 -6.29
#